data_AF-A0A8S9JZ51-F1
#
_entry.id   AF-A0A8S9JZ51-F1
#
_cell.length_a   1.000
_cell.length_b   1.000
_cell.length_c   1.000
_cell.angle_alpha   90.00
_cell.angle_beta   90.00
_cell.angle_gamma   90.00
#
_symmetry.space_group_name_H-M   'P 1'
#
loop_
_entity.id
_entity.type
_entity.pdbx_description
1 polymer ?
#
loop_
_entity_poly.entity_id
_entity_poly.type
_entity_poly.pdbx_seq_one_letter_code
_entity_poly.pdbx_strand_id
1 'polypeptide(L)' 'MDILQPFLSFEVDDAALISIDSKGIDVRVRQGAQCNIQRLAFEEGHGVETLEEAKAALWKVMEKVKLNYLQK' A
#
# COMPACT_ATOMS: atom_id res chain seq x y z
N MET A 1 6.80 26.79 -11.90
CA MET A 1 5.69 25.83 -12.04
C MET A 1 6.18 24.56 -11.37
N ASP A 2 6.15 24.56 -10.04
CA ASP A 2 6.79 23.54 -9.23
C ASP A 2 5.87 22.32 -9.13
N ILE A 3 6.28 21.22 -9.75
CA ILE A 3 5.59 19.92 -9.76
C ILE A 3 5.97 19.08 -8.52
N LEU A 4 6.27 19.75 -7.43
CA LEU A 4 6.60 19.13 -6.16
C LEU A 4 5.74 19.82 -5.10
N GLN A 5 4.44 19.51 -5.09
CA GLN A 5 3.75 19.58 -3.82
C GLN A 5 4.32 18.44 -2.98
N PRO A 6 5.06 18.73 -1.89
CA PRO A 6 5.31 17.71 -0.91
C PRO A 6 3.92 17.34 -0.41
N PHE A 7 3.53 16.06 -0.49
CA PHE A 7 2.42 15.54 0.30
C PHE A 7 2.82 15.61 1.77
N LEU A 8 2.97 16.82 2.29
CA LEU A 8 3.18 17.13 3.68
C LEU A 8 1.84 16.85 4.34
N SER A 9 1.72 15.65 4.90
CA SER A 9 0.76 15.31 5.95
C SER A 9 -0.67 15.82 5.75
N PHE A 10 -1.30 15.51 4.61
CA PHE A 10 -2.76 15.60 4.58
C PHE A 10 -3.32 14.46 5.42
N GLU A 11 -4.06 14.83 6.46
CA GLU A 11 -4.77 13.88 7.31
C GLU A 11 -5.60 12.96 6.41
N VAL A 12 -5.40 11.65 6.59
CA VAL A 12 -6.20 10.66 5.90
C VAL A 12 -7.48 10.52 6.68
N ASP A 13 -8.63 10.84 6.06
CA ASP A 13 -9.93 10.67 6.72
C ASP A 13 -10.28 9.19 6.89
N ASP A 14 -9.95 8.38 5.88
CA ASP A 14 -10.23 6.94 5.83
C ASP A 14 -9.26 6.22 4.89
N ALA A 15 -8.92 4.99 5.25
CA ALA A 15 -8.16 4.07 4.42
C ALA A 15 -8.75 2.65 4.49
N ALA A 16 -8.94 2.02 3.35
CA ALA A 16 -9.46 0.67 3.25
C ALA A 16 -8.60 -0.19 2.32
N LEU A 17 -8.27 -1.41 2.76
CA LEU A 17 -7.82 -2.47 1.86
C LEU A 17 -9.04 -2.94 1.07
N ILE A 18 -9.00 -2.83 -0.26
CA ILE A 18 -10.18 -3.07 -1.11
C ILE A 18 -10.05 -4.33 -1.99
N SER A 19 -8.84 -4.74 -2.32
CA SER A 19 -8.58 -5.96 -3.09
C SER A 19 -7.18 -6.51 -2.84
N ILE A 20 -7.04 -7.82 -2.99
CA ILE A 20 -5.78 -8.55 -3.04
C ILE A 20 -5.86 -9.48 -4.25
N ASP A 21 -4.82 -9.48 -5.06
CA ASP A 21 -4.64 -10.44 -6.15
C ASP A 21 -3.22 -11.04 -6.11
N SER A 22 -2.87 -11.87 -7.09
CA SER A 22 -1.56 -12.55 -7.15
C SER A 22 -0.36 -11.60 -7.25
N LYS A 23 -0.55 -10.31 -7.52
CA LYS A 23 0.53 -9.35 -7.75
C LYS A 23 0.59 -8.25 -6.69
N GLY A 24 -0.37 -8.16 -5.79
CA GLY A 24 -0.36 -7.11 -4.76
C GLY A 24 -1.69 -6.81 -4.10
N ILE A 25 -1.70 -5.67 -3.41
CA ILE A 25 -2.80 -5.17 -2.59
C ILE A 25 -3.17 -3.77 -3.08
N ASP A 26 -4.47 -3.51 -3.18
CA ASP A 26 -4.98 -2.16 -3.45
C ASP A 26 -5.52 -1.54 -2.16
N VAL A 27 -5.06 -0.31 -1.89
CA VAL A 27 -5.51 0.50 -0.75
C VAL A 27 -6.20 1.74 -1.27
N ARG A 28 -7.46 1.92 -0.88
CA ARG A 28 -8.20 3.16 -1.14
C ARG A 28 -7.93 4.14 0.00
N VAL A 29 -7.55 5.37 -0.33
CA VAL A 29 -7.31 6.46 0.62
C VAL A 29 -8.27 7.61 0.28
N ARG A 30 -9.00 8.10 1.29
CA ARG A 30 -9.90 9.25 1.15
C ARG A 30 -9.37 10.45 1.93
N GLN A 31 -9.38 11.61 1.28
CA GLN A 31 -8.93 12.89 1.83
C GLN A 31 -9.95 13.97 1.43
N GLY A 32 -10.84 14.34 2.34
CA GLY A 32 -12.01 15.17 2.06
C GLY A 32 -12.91 14.53 1.00
N ALA A 33 -13.17 15.28 -0.07
CA ALA A 33 -13.96 14.83 -1.23
C ALA A 33 -13.14 14.03 -2.27
N GLN A 34 -11.82 13.91 -2.08
CA GLN A 34 -10.96 13.18 -2.99
C GLN A 34 -10.77 11.73 -2.54
N CYS A 35 -10.68 10.83 -3.50
CA CYS A 35 -10.39 9.42 -3.28
C CYS A 35 -9.28 9.00 -4.25
N ASN A 36 -8.28 8.29 -3.73
CA ASN A 36 -7.20 7.71 -4.50
C ASN A 36 -7.10 6.20 -4.24
N ILE A 37 -6.65 5.44 -5.22
CA ILE A 37 -6.33 4.01 -5.07
C ILE A 37 -4.82 3.86 -5.27
N GLN A 38 -4.15 3.34 -4.25
CA GLN A 38 -2.71 3.06 -4.29
C GLN A 38 -2.49 1.56 -4.37
N ARG A 39 -1.60 1.16 -5.29
CA ARG A 39 -1.17 -0.21 -5.46
C ARG A 39 0.10 -0.47 -4.67
N LEU A 40 0.06 -1.46 -3.77
CA LEU A 40 1.24 -2.03 -3.13
C LEU A 40 1.56 -3.35 -3.84
N ALA A 41 2.54 -3.32 -4.74
CA ALA A 41 2.98 -4.51 -5.45
C ALA A 41 3.75 -5.45 -4.50
N PHE A 42 3.59 -6.76 -4.68
CA PHE A 42 4.47 -7.74 -4.05
C PHE A 42 5.85 -7.69 -4.68
N GLU A 43 6.90 -7.93 -3.88
CA GLU A 43 8.29 -7.90 -4.35
C GLU A 43 8.68 -9.13 -5.18
N GLU A 44 7.85 -10.17 -5.16
CA GLU A 44 8.08 -11.39 -5.92
C GLU A 44 7.89 -11.11 -7.41
N GLY A 45 8.95 -11.30 -8.20
CA GLY A 45 8.93 -11.12 -9.66
C GLY A 45 8.01 -12.10 -10.40
N HIS A 46 7.47 -13.10 -9.69
CA HIS A 46 6.45 -14.03 -10.15
C HIS A 46 5.21 -13.83 -9.26
N GLY A 47 4.02 -14.05 -9.82
CA GLY A 47 2.78 -13.90 -9.07
C GLY A 47 2.70 -14.90 -7.91
N VAL A 48 2.04 -14.50 -6.84
CA VAL A 48 1.58 -15.36 -5.75
C VAL A 48 0.53 -16.33 -6.29
N GLU A 49 0.75 -17.63 -6.14
CA GLU A 49 -0.10 -18.68 -6.70
C GLU A 49 -0.84 -19.48 -5.62
N THR A 50 -0.32 -19.49 -4.39
CA THR A 50 -0.90 -20.25 -3.28
C THR A 50 -1.36 -19.35 -2.12
N LEU A 51 -2.24 -19.89 -1.27
CA LEU A 51 -2.70 -19.20 -0.06
C LEU A 51 -1.52 -18.90 0.91
N GLU A 52 -0.56 -19.81 1.00
CA GLU A 52 0.59 -19.71 1.89
C GLU A 52 1.56 -18.63 1.39
N GLU A 53 1.76 -18.55 0.08
CA GLU A 53 2.47 -17.43 -0.56
C GLU A 53 1.72 -16.11 -0.33
N ALA A 54 0.38 -16.08 -0.43
CA ALA A 54 -0.39 -14.87 -0.19
C ALA A 54 -0.25 -14.36 1.25
N LYS A 55 -0.27 -15.26 2.23
CA LYS A 55 -0.02 -14.93 3.64
C LYS A 55 1.41 -14.40 3.83
N ALA A 56 2.41 -15.04 3.23
CA ALA A 56 3.80 -14.63 3.32
C ALA A 56 4.05 -13.26 2.67
N ALA A 57 3.49 -13.03 1.49
CA ALA A 57 3.59 -11.77 0.77
C ALA A 57 2.95 -10.61 1.56
N LEU A 58 1.76 -10.83 2.14
CA LEU A 58 1.10 -9.86 3.01
C LEU A 58 1.97 -9.53 4.24
N TRP A 59 2.54 -10.55 4.90
CA TRP A 59 3.41 -10.37 6.05
C TRP A 59 4.64 -9.51 5.71
N LYS A 60 5.30 -9.77 4.58
CA LYS A 60 6.44 -8.98 4.10
C LYS A 60 6.07 -7.51 3.88
N VAL A 61 4.90 -7.24 3.28
CA VAL A 61 4.41 -5.86 3.09
C VAL A 61 4.25 -5.16 4.45
N MET A 62 3.65 -5.83 5.43
CA MET A 62 3.47 -5.26 6.78
C MET A 62 4.81 -5.00 7.49
N GLU A 63 5.77 -5.92 7.40
CA GLU A 63 7.11 -5.74 7.98
C GLU A 63 7.86 -4.56 7.36
N LYS A 64 7.79 -4.41 6.03
CA LYS A 64 8.40 -3.28 5.32
C LYS A 64 7.81 -1.95 5.76
N VAL A 65 6.49 -1.87 5.90
CA VAL A 65 5.82 -0.67 6.42
C VAL A 65 6.29 -0.35 7.85
N LYS A 66 6.42 -1.35 8.71
CA LYS A 66 6.91 -1.17 10.09
C LYS A 66 8.35 -0.63 10.12
N LEU A 67 9.25 -1.17 9.29
CA LEU A 67 10.64 -0.71 9.22
C LEU A 67 10.72 0.76 8.76
N ASN A 68 9.94 1.13 7.73
CA ASN A 68 9.88 2.51 7.25
C ASN A 68 9.34 3.48 8.30
N TYR A 69 8.44 3.04 9.18
CA TYR A 69 7.92 3.85 10.28
C TYR A 69 8.96 4.07 11.39
N LEU A 70 9.78 3.06 11.67
CA LEU A 70 10.83 3.14 12.71
C LEU A 70 12.07 3.92 12.24
N GLN A 71 12.24 4.13 10.94
CA GLN A 71 13.35 4.87 10.34
C GLN A 71 13.02 6.36 10.09
N LYS A 72 11.78 6.78 10.35
CA LYS A 72 11.36 8.18 10.35
C LYS A 72 11.35 8.74 11.76
#